data_AF-A0A9P8RS39-F1
#
_entry.id   AF-A0A9P8RS39-F1
#
_cell.length_a   1.000
_cell.length_b   1.000
_cell.length_c   1.000
_cell.angle_alpha   90.00
_cell.angle_beta   90.00
_cell.angle_gamma   90.00
#
_symmetry.space_group_name_H-M   'P 1'
#
loop_
_entity.id
_entity.type
_entity.pdbx_description
1 polymer ?
#
loop_
_entity_poly.entity_id
_entity_poly.type
_entity_poly.pdbx_seq_one_letter_code
_entity_poly.pdbx_strand_id
1 'polypeptide(L)'
;MKDTHDASRQLATEEEVAEALRYFEKMQYEEHEEVTCRLAAHNVTMARKETFCQRADNEDEEAPGLTEIEFYEKFKDPKTLYQEIVELIQQARDLRAFSENYREQLVEAKQALRRSETAGSMPALSEARRSTKLPDQLLFDGTSKDGVTFDNWLIQLKNKLQGNTDAYLTKDLQIIYVVSHVNGDALALISPRLSAANCHVYETVDKLYEHFYKLYGDSNKEQNARQAFKDFTMKKGQSFQEFYVTFLHYIADGNISP
;
A
#
# COMPACT_ATOMS: atom_id res chain seq x y z
N MET A 1 66.42 -24.37 -50.08
CA MET A 1 66.26 -22.92 -49.84
C MET A 1 64.78 -22.66 -49.61
N LYS A 2 64.43 -22.20 -48.40
CA LYS A 2 63.26 -21.35 -48.04
C LYS A 2 61.85 -21.86 -48.43
N ASP A 3 60.82 -21.85 -47.58
CA ASP A 3 60.60 -21.41 -46.21
C ASP A 3 59.37 -22.19 -45.71
N THR A 4 59.44 -22.71 -44.48
CA THR A 4 58.30 -23.27 -43.74
C THR A 4 57.48 -22.12 -43.18
N HIS A 5 56.28 -21.92 -43.72
CA HIS A 5 55.31 -20.97 -43.20
C HIS A 5 54.65 -21.54 -41.93
N ASP A 6 55.05 -20.97 -40.80
CA ASP A 6 54.18 -20.39 -39.76
C ASP A 6 52.94 -21.19 -39.35
N ALA A 7 53.08 -21.99 -38.28
CA ALA A 7 51.97 -22.45 -37.46
C ALA A 7 52.06 -21.77 -36.09
N SER A 8 51.78 -20.47 -36.04
CA SER A 8 51.45 -19.75 -34.82
C SER A 8 50.15 -20.29 -34.22
N ARG A 9 50.26 -21.39 -33.46
CA ARG A 9 49.23 -21.85 -32.53
C ARG A 9 49.67 -21.36 -31.14
N GLN A 10 49.24 -20.15 -30.79
CA GLN A 10 49.41 -19.60 -29.45
C GLN A 10 48.76 -20.58 -28.45
N LEU A 11 49.60 -21.26 -27.68
CA LEU A 11 49.18 -22.00 -26.49
C LEU A 11 48.86 -20.92 -25.44
N ALA A 12 47.58 -20.72 -25.15
CA ALA A 12 47.17 -19.88 -24.02
C ALA A 12 47.88 -20.38 -22.77
N THR A 13 48.47 -19.44 -22.02
CA THR A 13 49.16 -19.77 -20.77
C THR A 13 48.13 -20.28 -19.76
N GLU A 14 48.53 -21.18 -18.86
CA GLU A 14 47.62 -21.76 -17.84
C GLU A 14 46.91 -20.68 -17.00
N GLU A 15 47.53 -19.51 -16.88
CA GLU A 15 46.99 -18.33 -16.18
C GLU A 15 45.83 -17.68 -16.94
N GLU A 16 45.90 -17.56 -18.27
CA GLU A 16 44.81 -17.04 -19.11
C GLU A 16 43.60 -17.98 -19.12
N VAL A 17 43.84 -19.30 -19.09
CA VAL A 17 42.77 -20.30 -19.00
C VAL A 17 42.10 -20.25 -17.62
N ALA A 18 42.88 -20.08 -16.55
CA ALA A 18 42.34 -19.95 -15.20
C ALA A 18 41.54 -18.66 -15.02
N GLU A 19 41.96 -17.54 -15.62
CA GLU A 19 41.23 -16.28 -15.59
C GLU A 19 39.93 -16.35 -16.41
N ALA A 20 39.96 -16.99 -17.58
CA ALA A 20 38.76 -17.23 -18.38
C ALA A 20 37.74 -18.13 -17.65
N LEU A 21 38.20 -19.15 -16.92
CA LEU A 21 37.33 -20.02 -16.11
C LEU A 21 36.71 -19.26 -14.94
N ARG A 22 37.46 -18.41 -14.22
CA ARG A 22 36.90 -17.55 -13.17
C ARG A 22 35.88 -16.56 -13.72
N TYR A 23 36.14 -16.00 -14.90
CA TYR A 23 35.20 -15.10 -15.57
C TYR A 23 33.91 -15.83 -15.97
N PHE A 24 34.01 -17.05 -16.50
CA PHE A 24 32.86 -17.89 -16.83
C PHE A 24 32.05 -18.28 -15.58
N GLU A 25 32.71 -18.67 -14.50
CA GLU A 25 32.06 -19.04 -13.24
C GLU A 25 31.34 -17.84 -12.60
N LYS A 26 31.93 -16.64 -12.70
CA LYS A 26 31.31 -15.40 -12.28
C LYS A 26 30.08 -15.02 -13.13
N MET A 27 30.16 -15.18 -14.46
CA MET A 27 29.01 -14.94 -15.32
C MET A 27 27.86 -15.93 -15.07
N GLN A 28 28.18 -17.21 -14.80
CA GLN A 28 27.16 -18.20 -14.46
C GLN A 28 26.49 -17.88 -13.11
N TYR A 29 27.24 -17.34 -12.14
CA TYR A 29 26.67 -16.89 -10.88
C TYR A 29 25.78 -15.64 -11.03
N GLU A 30 26.22 -14.65 -11.82
CA GLU A 30 25.44 -13.42 -12.08
C GLU A 30 24.18 -13.70 -12.91
N GLU A 31 24.23 -14.57 -13.92
CA GLU A 31 23.03 -15.03 -14.65
C GLU A 31 22.11 -15.85 -13.75
N HIS A 32 22.65 -16.72 -12.90
CA HIS A 32 21.83 -17.50 -11.97
C HIS A 32 21.15 -16.62 -10.92
N GLU A 33 21.82 -15.58 -10.42
CA GLU A 33 21.26 -14.59 -9.50
C GLU A 33 20.20 -13.71 -10.18
N GLU A 34 20.44 -13.27 -11.41
CA GLU A 34 19.45 -12.49 -12.17
C GLU A 34 18.21 -13.34 -12.54
N VAL A 35 18.41 -14.60 -12.91
CA VAL A 35 17.32 -15.55 -13.21
C VAL A 35 16.56 -15.93 -11.94
N THR A 36 17.22 -16.12 -10.80
CA THR A 36 16.55 -16.37 -9.51
C THR A 36 15.81 -15.13 -9.00
N CYS A 37 16.34 -13.92 -9.18
CA CYS A 37 15.61 -12.69 -8.88
C CYS A 37 14.38 -12.51 -9.78
N ARG A 38 14.48 -12.79 -11.08
CA ARG A 38 13.34 -12.73 -12.02
C ARG A 38 12.31 -13.82 -11.73
N LEU A 39 12.73 -15.04 -11.37
CA LEU A 39 11.84 -16.12 -10.93
C LEU A 39 11.19 -15.80 -9.58
N ALA A 40 11.91 -15.20 -8.63
CA ALA A 40 11.35 -14.76 -7.36
C ALA A 40 10.33 -13.63 -7.56
N ALA A 41 10.63 -12.65 -8.42
CA ALA A 41 9.69 -11.60 -8.79
C ALA A 41 8.45 -12.17 -9.49
N HIS A 42 8.64 -13.12 -10.42
CA HIS A 42 7.53 -13.80 -11.11
C HIS A 42 6.70 -14.64 -10.14
N ASN A 43 7.32 -15.39 -9.23
CA ASN A 43 6.64 -16.21 -8.23
C ASN A 43 5.92 -15.37 -7.18
N VAL A 44 6.47 -14.22 -6.77
CA VAL A 44 5.77 -13.24 -5.92
C VAL A 44 4.58 -12.64 -6.69
N THR A 45 4.71 -12.38 -7.98
CA THR A 45 3.62 -11.86 -8.80
C THR A 45 2.53 -12.91 -9.04
N MET A 46 2.89 -14.19 -9.20
CA MET A 46 1.95 -15.31 -9.35
C MET A 46 1.29 -15.67 -8.02
N ALA A 47 2.01 -15.72 -6.91
CA ALA A 47 1.45 -15.91 -5.57
C ALA A 47 0.52 -14.75 -5.17
N ARG A 48 0.79 -13.53 -5.64
CA ARG A 48 -0.08 -12.35 -5.45
C ARG A 48 -1.33 -12.40 -6.34
N LYS A 49 -1.25 -13.03 -7.52
CA LYS A 49 -2.42 -13.32 -8.38
C LYS A 49 -3.26 -14.46 -7.82
N GLU A 50 -2.63 -15.51 -7.27
CA GLU A 50 -3.32 -16.62 -6.62
C GLU A 50 -4.03 -16.19 -5.34
N THR A 51 -3.42 -15.31 -4.53
CA THR A 51 -4.08 -14.72 -3.35
C THR A 51 -5.20 -13.74 -3.70
N PHE A 52 -5.16 -13.10 -4.88
CA PHE A 52 -6.28 -12.30 -5.39
C PHE A 52 -7.49 -13.17 -5.80
N CYS A 53 -7.26 -14.44 -6.15
CA CYS A 53 -8.30 -15.39 -6.52
C CYS A 53 -8.75 -16.33 -5.38
N GLN A 54 -8.12 -16.29 -4.19
CA GLN A 54 -8.38 -17.25 -3.09
C GLN A 54 -9.15 -16.69 -1.89
N ARG A 55 -9.93 -15.62 -2.06
CA ARG A 55 -11.00 -15.27 -1.09
C ARG A 55 -12.30 -15.01 -1.83
N ALA A 56 -12.87 -16.08 -2.37
CA ALA A 56 -14.26 -16.12 -2.81
C ALA A 56 -15.05 -17.28 -2.17
N ASP A 57 -14.50 -17.94 -1.15
CA ASP A 57 -15.18 -19.01 -0.43
C ASP A 57 -15.44 -18.54 1.00
N ASN A 58 -16.64 -18.02 1.25
CA ASN A 58 -17.44 -18.10 2.49
C ASN A 58 -18.55 -17.03 2.48
N GLU A 59 -19.62 -17.39 1.79
CA GLU A 59 -21.07 -17.17 2.04
C GLU A 59 -21.57 -15.86 2.70
N ASP A 60 -22.50 -15.22 1.95
CA ASP A 60 -23.64 -14.38 2.35
C ASP A 60 -23.57 -12.84 2.21
N GLU A 61 -23.37 -12.37 0.97
CA GLU A 61 -24.33 -11.48 0.29
C GLU A 61 -24.10 -11.57 -1.23
N GLU A 62 -25.04 -12.21 -1.91
CA GLU A 62 -24.98 -12.69 -3.30
C GLU A 62 -25.01 -11.53 -4.31
N ALA A 63 -23.88 -10.85 -4.50
CA ALA A 63 -23.57 -10.32 -5.82
C ALA A 63 -23.36 -11.54 -6.72
N PRO A 64 -24.03 -11.68 -7.89
CA PRO A 64 -23.92 -12.86 -8.71
C PRO A 64 -22.48 -12.97 -9.21
N GLY A 65 -21.69 -13.76 -8.49
CA GLY A 65 -20.37 -14.16 -8.91
C GLY A 65 -20.55 -14.90 -10.22
N LEU A 66 -19.81 -14.48 -11.23
CA LEU A 66 -19.91 -15.02 -12.57
C LEU A 66 -19.76 -16.55 -12.48
N THR A 67 -20.85 -17.28 -12.72
CA THR A 67 -20.84 -18.73 -12.59
C THR A 67 -19.88 -19.32 -13.62
N GLU A 68 -19.31 -20.49 -13.34
CA GLU A 68 -18.43 -21.18 -14.28
C GLU A 68 -19.12 -21.36 -15.66
N ILE A 69 -20.44 -21.55 -15.66
CA ILE A 69 -21.26 -21.65 -16.87
C ILE A 69 -21.35 -20.30 -17.59
N GLU A 70 -21.64 -19.20 -16.91
CA GLU A 70 -21.65 -17.84 -17.49
C GLU A 70 -20.27 -17.42 -18.01
N PHE A 71 -19.21 -17.85 -17.33
CA PHE A 71 -17.84 -17.67 -17.77
C PHE A 71 -17.62 -18.38 -19.11
N TYR A 72 -17.90 -19.69 -19.22
CA TYR A 72 -17.76 -20.41 -20.47
C TYR A 72 -18.73 -19.94 -21.57
N GLU A 73 -19.92 -19.43 -21.23
CA GLU A 73 -20.82 -18.79 -22.19
C GLU A 73 -20.23 -17.51 -22.78
N LYS A 74 -19.53 -16.69 -21.99
CA LYS A 74 -18.81 -15.51 -22.50
C LYS A 74 -17.66 -15.86 -23.45
N PHE A 75 -17.09 -17.06 -23.37
CA PHE A 75 -16.08 -17.57 -24.31
C PHE A 75 -16.67 -18.17 -25.59
N LYS A 76 -18.00 -18.33 -25.71
CA LYS A 76 -18.63 -18.84 -26.94
C LYS A 76 -18.50 -17.87 -28.13
N ASP A 77 -18.37 -16.57 -27.85
CA ASP A 77 -18.09 -15.54 -28.87
C ASP A 77 -16.77 -14.80 -28.56
N PRO A 78 -15.65 -15.21 -29.18
CA PRO A 78 -14.33 -14.61 -28.95
C PRO A 78 -14.28 -13.10 -29.19
N LYS A 79 -15.19 -12.57 -30.03
CA LYS A 79 -15.21 -11.16 -30.40
C LYS A 79 -15.80 -10.29 -29.29
N THR A 80 -16.83 -10.79 -28.62
CA THR A 80 -17.49 -10.12 -27.49
C THR A 80 -16.57 -10.05 -26.27
N LEU A 81 -15.85 -11.13 -25.98
CA LEU A 81 -14.84 -11.15 -24.91
C LEU A 81 -13.71 -10.14 -25.14
N TYR A 82 -13.20 -10.05 -26.38
CA TYR A 82 -12.14 -9.08 -26.71
C TYR A 82 -12.61 -7.63 -26.51
N GLN A 83 -13.86 -7.33 -26.89
CA GLN A 83 -14.45 -6.01 -26.67
C GLN A 83 -14.56 -5.67 -25.18
N GLU A 84 -15.04 -6.60 -24.37
CA GLU A 84 -15.20 -6.41 -22.92
C GLU A 84 -13.84 -6.22 -22.22
N ILE A 85 -12.80 -6.96 -22.63
CA ILE A 85 -11.43 -6.77 -22.13
C ILE A 85 -10.89 -5.37 -22.51
N VAL A 86 -11.11 -4.93 -23.74
CA VAL A 86 -10.67 -3.60 -24.20
C VAL A 86 -11.39 -2.50 -23.42
N GLU A 87 -12.69 -2.66 -23.15
CA GLU A 87 -13.48 -1.73 -22.33
C GLU A 87 -12.96 -1.66 -20.89
N LEU A 88 -12.67 -2.79 -20.26
CA LEU A 88 -12.10 -2.84 -18.90
C LEU A 88 -10.71 -2.19 -18.83
N ILE A 89 -9.87 -2.39 -19.84
CA ILE A 89 -8.57 -1.73 -19.95
C ILE A 89 -8.75 -0.21 -20.06
N GLN A 90 -9.74 0.24 -20.82
CA GLN A 90 -10.03 1.66 -20.96
C GLN A 90 -10.52 2.26 -19.64
N GLN A 91 -11.45 1.58 -18.95
CA GLN A 91 -11.91 2.01 -17.62
C GLN A 91 -10.76 2.11 -16.61
N ALA A 92 -9.82 1.15 -16.62
CA ALA A 92 -8.66 1.18 -15.73
C ALA A 92 -7.72 2.36 -16.04
N ARG A 93 -7.58 2.74 -17.32
CA ARG A 93 -6.81 3.93 -17.74
C ARG A 93 -7.50 5.22 -17.29
N ASP A 94 -8.81 5.30 -17.49
CA ASP A 94 -9.60 6.47 -17.12
C ASP A 94 -9.59 6.69 -15.59
N LEU A 95 -9.67 5.60 -14.81
CA LEU A 95 -9.54 5.65 -13.35
C LEU A 95 -8.15 6.15 -12.90
N ARG A 96 -7.09 5.72 -13.60
CA ARG A 96 -5.73 6.19 -13.33
C ARG A 96 -5.58 7.68 -13.63
N ALA A 97 -6.08 8.14 -14.77
CA ALA A 97 -6.08 9.55 -15.15
C ALA A 97 -6.90 10.40 -14.17
N PHE A 98 -8.05 9.89 -13.72
CA PHE A 98 -8.87 10.55 -12.69
C PHE A 98 -8.11 10.69 -11.37
N SER A 99 -7.41 9.64 -10.93
CA SER A 99 -6.57 9.66 -9.73
C SER A 99 -5.44 10.69 -9.83
N GLU A 100 -4.78 10.78 -11.00
CA GLU A 100 -3.73 11.76 -11.26
C GLU A 100 -4.24 13.21 -11.26
N ASN A 101 -5.39 13.47 -11.89
CA ASN A 101 -6.04 14.78 -11.87
C ASN A 101 -6.43 15.20 -10.44
N TYR A 102 -6.99 14.27 -9.65
CA TYR A 102 -7.34 14.54 -8.25
C TYR A 102 -6.10 14.87 -7.41
N ARG A 103 -4.99 14.17 -7.66
CA ARG A 103 -3.69 14.44 -7.02
C ARG A 103 -3.19 15.85 -7.36
N GLU A 104 -3.33 16.32 -8.59
CA GLU A 104 -2.94 17.68 -8.99
C GLU A 104 -3.80 18.75 -8.31
N GLN A 105 -5.12 18.57 -8.29
CA GLN A 105 -6.04 19.45 -7.56
C GLN A 105 -5.71 19.53 -6.07
N LEU A 106 -5.32 18.41 -5.45
CA LEU A 106 -4.87 18.38 -4.06
C LEU A 106 -3.57 19.16 -3.84
N VAL A 107 -2.61 19.06 -4.76
CA VAL A 107 -1.34 19.83 -4.68
C VAL A 107 -1.62 21.32 -4.79
N GLU A 108 -2.50 21.72 -5.71
CA GLU A 108 -2.89 23.12 -5.89
C GLU A 108 -3.62 23.68 -4.67
N ALA A 109 -4.58 22.93 -4.11
CA ALA A 109 -5.29 23.31 -2.88
C ALA A 109 -4.33 23.45 -1.68
N LYS A 110 -3.36 22.52 -1.55
CA LYS A 110 -2.31 22.61 -0.52
C LYS A 110 -1.44 23.86 -0.68
N GLN A 111 -1.08 24.22 -1.90
CA GLN A 111 -0.29 25.43 -2.17
C GLN A 111 -1.10 26.70 -1.91
N ALA A 112 -2.39 26.73 -2.28
CA ALA A 112 -3.29 27.85 -1.99
C ALA A 112 -3.43 28.09 -0.48
N LEU A 113 -3.55 27.01 0.31
CA LEU A 113 -3.59 27.10 1.77
C LEU A 113 -2.29 27.72 2.33
N ARG A 114 -1.12 27.27 1.86
CA ARG A 114 0.19 27.83 2.28
C ARG A 114 0.38 29.30 1.86
N ARG A 115 -0.18 29.72 0.72
CA ARG A 115 -0.15 31.13 0.27
C ARG A 115 -1.05 32.02 1.13
N SER A 116 -2.22 31.51 1.52
CA SER A 116 -3.12 32.21 2.45
C SER A 116 -2.47 32.41 3.84
N GLU A 117 -1.73 31.40 4.33
CA GLU A 117 -0.98 31.49 5.59
C GLU A 117 0.14 32.55 5.58
N THR A 118 0.71 32.85 4.41
CA THR A 118 1.85 33.79 4.26
C THR A 118 1.42 35.21 3.87
N ALA A 119 0.26 35.39 3.24
CA ALA A 119 -0.27 36.70 2.85
C ALA A 119 -0.98 37.47 4.00
N GLY A 120 -1.25 36.82 5.15
CA GLY A 120 -1.94 37.42 6.30
C GLY A 120 -1.07 38.15 7.33
N SER A 121 0.15 38.59 6.99
CA SER A 121 1.03 39.33 7.91
C SER A 121 0.83 40.84 7.79
N MET A 122 -0.27 41.34 8.37
CA MET A 122 -0.41 42.74 8.80
C MET A 122 -0.70 42.72 10.31
N PRO A 123 -0.08 43.58 11.14
CA PRO A 123 -0.20 43.48 12.59
C PRO A 123 -1.48 44.20 13.04
N ALA A 124 -2.54 43.45 13.26
CA ALA A 124 -3.70 43.94 14.00
C ALA A 124 -4.26 42.81 14.87
N LEU A 125 -3.76 42.76 16.11
CA LEU A 125 -4.42 42.33 17.33
C LEU A 125 -5.55 41.28 17.19
N SER A 126 -5.17 40.02 17.01
CA SER A 126 -5.90 38.92 17.67
C SER A 126 -4.92 37.77 17.86
N GLU A 127 -4.52 37.53 19.11
CA GLU A 127 -3.87 36.30 19.55
C GLU A 127 -4.87 35.14 19.45
N ALA A 128 -5.29 34.78 18.23
CA ALA A 128 -5.78 33.45 17.96
C ALA A 128 -4.56 32.54 18.09
N ARG A 129 -4.48 31.83 19.22
CA ARG A 129 -3.48 30.78 19.48
C ARG A 129 -3.56 29.75 18.34
N ARG A 130 -2.80 29.97 17.27
CA ARG A 130 -2.64 29.00 16.19
C ARG A 130 -2.09 27.73 16.81
N SER A 131 -2.75 26.61 16.58
CA SER A 131 -2.32 25.34 17.15
C SER A 131 -0.87 25.03 16.75
N THR A 132 -0.11 24.47 17.69
CA THR A 132 1.29 24.09 17.48
C THR A 132 1.39 23.21 16.24
N LYS A 133 2.23 23.58 15.27
CA LYS A 133 2.46 22.78 14.05
C LYS A 133 3.05 21.42 14.43
N LEU A 134 2.20 20.42 14.64
CA LEU A 134 2.60 19.02 14.73
C LEU A 134 3.33 18.65 13.42
N PRO A 135 4.36 17.78 13.45
CA PRO A 135 5.05 17.34 12.24
C PRO A 135 4.07 16.69 11.24
N ASP A 136 4.40 16.77 9.95
CA ASP A 136 3.61 16.13 8.89
C ASP A 136 3.84 14.62 8.87
N GLN A 137 2.78 13.88 8.55
CA GLN A 137 2.67 12.44 8.80
C GLN A 137 3.15 11.59 7.63
N LEU A 138 3.49 10.33 7.91
CA LEU A 138 3.86 9.36 6.89
C LEU A 138 2.67 9.05 5.98
N LEU A 139 2.95 8.88 4.68
CA LEU A 139 1.97 8.45 3.69
C LEU A 139 1.62 6.97 3.91
N PHE A 140 0.34 6.63 3.73
CA PHE A 140 -0.13 5.24 3.75
C PHE A 140 -0.41 4.76 2.32
N ASP A 141 0.28 3.70 1.90
CA ASP A 141 0.16 3.11 0.56
C ASP A 141 -0.73 1.86 0.53
N GLY A 142 -1.26 1.44 1.68
CA GLY A 142 -2.03 0.20 1.84
C GLY A 142 -1.21 -0.99 2.31
N THR A 143 0.08 -0.83 2.59
CA THR A 143 0.96 -1.91 3.06
C THR A 143 1.67 -1.56 4.37
N SER A 144 1.94 -2.57 5.20
CA SER A 144 2.70 -2.40 6.45
C SER A 144 4.23 -2.44 6.24
N LYS A 145 4.71 -2.26 4.99
CA LYS A 145 6.11 -2.50 4.62
C LYS A 145 7.11 -1.61 5.35
N ASP A 146 6.70 -0.38 5.67
CA ASP A 146 7.56 0.60 6.35
C ASP A 146 7.46 0.54 7.88
N GLY A 147 6.91 -0.56 8.42
CA GLY A 147 6.70 -0.72 9.87
C GLY A 147 5.57 0.12 10.45
N VAL A 148 4.90 0.93 9.62
CA VAL A 148 3.69 1.66 10.00
C VAL A 148 2.49 0.77 9.77
N THR A 149 1.89 0.32 10.87
CA THR A 149 0.62 -0.40 10.83
C THR A 149 -0.51 0.57 10.50
N PHE A 150 -1.56 0.06 9.86
CA PHE A 150 -2.77 0.82 9.56
C PHE A 150 -3.34 1.52 10.81
N ASP A 151 -3.42 0.82 11.94
CA ASP A 151 -3.88 1.37 13.21
C ASP A 151 -3.01 2.55 13.68
N ASN A 152 -1.68 2.42 13.63
CA ASN A 152 -0.77 3.47 14.06
C ASN A 152 -0.85 4.70 13.15
N TRP A 153 -0.98 4.50 11.85
CA TRP A 153 -1.17 5.58 10.89
C TRP A 153 -2.50 6.32 11.17
N LEU A 154 -3.59 5.58 11.34
CA LEU A 154 -4.90 6.16 11.56
C LEU A 154 -5.01 6.92 12.89
N ILE A 155 -4.40 6.40 13.96
CA ILE A 155 -4.30 7.10 15.26
C ILE A 155 -3.57 8.42 15.11
N GLN A 156 -2.42 8.43 14.42
CA GLN A 156 -1.69 9.68 14.17
C GLN A 156 -2.57 10.67 13.42
N LEU A 157 -3.20 10.25 12.33
CA LEU A 157 -4.07 11.09 11.50
C LEU A 157 -5.21 11.72 12.31
N LYS A 158 -5.88 10.93 13.14
CA LYS A 158 -6.93 11.41 14.06
C LYS A 158 -6.39 12.43 15.06
N ASN A 159 -5.26 12.14 15.70
CA ASN A 159 -4.65 13.05 16.68
C ASN A 159 -4.30 14.41 16.07
N LYS A 160 -3.89 14.43 14.80
CA LYS A 160 -3.53 15.67 14.10
C LYS A 160 -4.76 16.51 13.73
N LEU A 161 -5.84 15.88 13.27
CA LEU A 161 -7.10 16.60 13.03
C LEU A 161 -7.71 17.14 14.33
N GLN A 162 -7.62 16.37 15.42
CA GLN A 162 -8.06 16.80 16.74
C GLN A 162 -7.16 17.88 17.36
N GLY A 163 -5.85 17.81 17.13
CA GLY A 163 -4.88 18.79 17.61
C GLY A 163 -4.95 20.13 16.88
N ASN A 164 -5.42 20.14 15.62
CA ASN A 164 -5.44 21.32 14.75
C ASN A 164 -6.87 21.62 14.24
N THR A 165 -7.85 21.63 15.16
CA THR A 165 -9.26 21.90 14.82
C THR A 165 -9.48 23.28 14.19
N ASP A 166 -8.63 24.25 14.51
CA ASP A 166 -8.59 25.58 13.94
C ASP A 166 -8.19 25.59 12.45
N ALA A 167 -7.40 24.61 11.99
CA ALA A 167 -6.95 24.51 10.61
C ALA A 167 -7.91 23.72 9.70
N TYR A 168 -8.73 22.82 10.26
CA TYR A 168 -9.62 21.91 9.51
C TYR A 168 -11.08 22.08 9.94
N LEU A 169 -11.60 23.30 9.79
CA LEU A 169 -12.93 23.72 10.24
C LEU A 169 -14.08 22.99 9.51
N THR A 170 -13.88 22.64 8.24
CA THR A 170 -14.92 22.00 7.43
C THR A 170 -14.66 20.51 7.25
N LYS A 171 -15.74 19.75 7.07
CA LYS A 171 -15.68 18.31 6.76
C LYS A 171 -14.85 18.04 5.50
N ASP A 172 -15.01 18.88 4.48
CA ASP A 172 -14.26 18.77 3.22
C ASP A 172 -12.75 18.97 3.44
N LEU A 173 -12.35 19.95 4.27
CA LEU A 173 -10.94 20.16 4.60
C LEU A 173 -10.34 18.97 5.37
N GLN A 174 -11.13 18.33 6.24
CA GLN A 174 -10.71 17.12 6.94
C GLN A 174 -10.54 15.94 5.96
N ILE A 175 -11.49 15.74 5.04
CA ILE A 175 -11.42 14.69 4.01
C ILE A 175 -10.21 14.93 3.10
N ILE A 176 -10.04 16.16 2.59
CA ILE A 176 -8.88 16.57 1.79
C ILE A 176 -7.58 16.28 2.52
N TYR A 177 -7.50 16.62 3.81
CA TYR A 177 -6.32 16.36 4.61
C TYR A 177 -6.01 14.87 4.70
N VAL A 178 -6.99 14.04 5.05
CA VAL A 178 -6.86 12.58 5.16
C VAL A 178 -6.41 11.98 3.85
N VAL A 179 -7.11 12.28 2.75
CA VAL A 179 -6.79 11.73 1.42
C VAL A 179 -5.38 12.11 0.99
N SER A 180 -4.92 13.30 1.39
CA SER A 180 -3.59 13.76 1.05
C SER A 180 -2.44 13.06 1.77
N HIS A 181 -2.76 12.17 2.72
CA HIS A 181 -1.84 11.28 3.42
C HIS A 181 -1.98 9.81 2.96
N VAL A 182 -2.70 9.59 1.87
CA VAL A 182 -2.95 8.27 1.27
C VAL A 182 -2.37 8.28 -0.14
N ASN A 183 -1.72 7.19 -0.54
CA ASN A 183 -1.11 7.10 -1.86
C ASN A 183 -1.25 5.68 -2.44
N GLY A 184 -0.80 5.49 -3.68
CA GLY A 184 -0.69 4.19 -4.32
C GLY A 184 -2.03 3.45 -4.40
N ASP A 185 -1.99 2.15 -4.10
CA ASP A 185 -3.14 1.25 -4.20
C ASP A 185 -4.26 1.69 -3.25
N ALA A 186 -3.92 2.18 -2.05
CA ALA A 186 -4.91 2.68 -1.10
C ALA A 186 -5.70 3.88 -1.63
N LEU A 187 -5.04 4.81 -2.33
CA LEU A 187 -5.72 5.95 -2.95
C LEU A 187 -6.64 5.50 -4.09
N ALA A 188 -6.18 4.55 -4.92
CA ALA A 188 -6.96 4.01 -6.02
C ALA A 188 -8.26 3.32 -5.55
N LEU A 189 -8.24 2.68 -4.38
CA LEU A 189 -9.42 2.03 -3.81
C LEU A 189 -10.47 3.02 -3.30
N ILE A 190 -10.05 4.17 -2.77
CA ILE A 190 -10.98 5.16 -2.23
C ILE A 190 -11.41 6.21 -3.25
N SER A 191 -10.64 6.42 -4.33
CA SER A 191 -10.85 7.50 -5.30
C SER A 191 -12.22 7.50 -5.99
N PRO A 192 -12.87 6.36 -6.31
CA PRO A 192 -14.19 6.38 -6.93
C PRO A 192 -15.24 7.10 -6.08
N ARG A 193 -15.11 7.04 -4.75
CA ARG A 193 -16.02 7.65 -3.78
C ARG A 193 -15.60 9.06 -3.33
N LEU A 194 -14.51 9.60 -3.87
CA LEU A 194 -14.12 11.00 -3.67
C LEU A 194 -14.80 11.94 -4.67
N SER A 195 -15.34 11.39 -5.77
CA SER A 195 -16.06 12.18 -6.76
C SER A 195 -17.44 12.59 -6.25
N ALA A 196 -17.77 13.88 -6.38
CA ALA A 196 -19.11 14.40 -6.05
C ALA A 196 -20.23 13.82 -6.94
N ALA A 197 -19.88 13.23 -8.08
CA ALA A 197 -20.84 12.53 -8.95
C ALA A 197 -21.20 11.12 -8.45
N ASN A 198 -20.46 10.59 -7.46
CA ASN A 198 -20.73 9.28 -6.89
C ASN A 198 -21.84 9.36 -5.83
N CYS A 199 -22.84 8.48 -5.90
CA CYS A 199 -23.93 8.41 -4.92
C CYS A 199 -23.48 7.98 -3.51
N HIS A 200 -22.26 7.45 -3.38
CA HIS A 200 -21.64 7.00 -2.13
C HIS A 200 -20.45 7.88 -1.72
N VAL A 201 -20.48 9.17 -2.09
CA VAL A 201 -19.46 10.15 -1.70
C VAL A 201 -19.28 10.20 -0.18
N TYR A 202 -18.05 10.43 0.29
CA TYR A 202 -17.82 10.62 1.72
C TYR A 202 -18.32 11.98 2.17
N GLU A 203 -19.41 11.99 2.95
CA GLU A 203 -19.98 13.22 3.52
C GLU A 203 -19.21 13.71 4.76
N THR A 204 -18.51 12.80 5.43
CA THR A 204 -17.77 13.07 6.67
C THR A 204 -16.46 12.29 6.68
N VAL A 205 -15.49 12.79 7.44
CA VAL A 205 -14.23 12.08 7.67
C VAL A 205 -14.45 10.75 8.40
N ASP A 206 -15.48 10.64 9.24
CA ASP A 206 -15.84 9.40 9.94
C ASP A 206 -16.25 8.29 8.97
N LYS A 207 -17.03 8.62 7.92
CA LYS A 207 -17.36 7.66 6.87
C LYS A 207 -16.15 7.18 6.07
N LEU A 208 -15.16 8.06 5.91
CA LEU A 208 -13.89 7.68 5.31
C LEU A 208 -13.10 6.74 6.23
N TYR A 209 -13.07 7.00 7.54
CA TYR A 209 -12.45 6.10 8.52
C TYR A 209 -13.12 4.73 8.60
N GLU A 210 -14.45 4.69 8.63
CA GLU A 210 -15.21 3.42 8.59
C GLU A 210 -14.81 2.59 7.35
N HIS A 211 -14.70 3.24 6.19
CA HIS A 211 -14.31 2.54 4.97
C HIS A 211 -12.85 2.05 5.02
N PHE A 212 -11.93 2.86 5.54
CA PHE A 212 -10.55 2.43 5.76
C PHE A 212 -10.44 1.23 6.70
N TYR A 213 -11.20 1.22 7.80
CA TYR A 213 -11.25 0.06 8.71
C TYR A 213 -11.76 -1.20 8.02
N LYS A 214 -12.73 -1.09 7.11
CA LYS A 214 -13.20 -2.25 6.33
C LYS A 214 -12.15 -2.79 5.37
N LEU A 215 -11.32 -1.92 4.80
CA LEU A 215 -10.30 -2.30 3.81
C LEU A 215 -9.02 -2.85 4.47
N TYR A 216 -8.59 -2.26 5.58
CA TYR A 216 -7.26 -2.50 6.17
C TYR A 216 -7.27 -2.88 7.65
N GLY A 217 -8.42 -2.75 8.32
CA GLY A 217 -8.56 -3.18 9.70
C GLY A 217 -8.52 -4.70 9.82
N ASP A 218 -7.97 -5.19 10.93
CA ASP A 218 -8.11 -6.61 11.28
C ASP A 218 -9.48 -6.83 11.93
N SER A 219 -10.43 -7.38 11.16
CA SER A 219 -11.77 -7.73 11.65
C SER A 219 -11.74 -8.71 12.82
N ASN A 220 -10.68 -9.51 12.94
CA ASN A 220 -10.53 -10.51 13.99
C ASN A 220 -9.62 -10.04 15.13
N LYS A 221 -9.23 -8.76 15.17
CA LYS A 221 -8.27 -8.23 16.16
C LYS A 221 -8.64 -8.58 17.59
N GLU A 222 -9.91 -8.37 17.96
CA GLU A 222 -10.39 -8.68 19.31
C GLU A 222 -10.32 -10.17 19.61
N GLN A 223 -10.79 -11.01 18.69
CA GLN A 223 -10.78 -12.47 18.85
C GLN A 223 -9.34 -13.01 18.92
N ASN A 224 -8.45 -12.52 18.05
CA ASN A 224 -7.03 -12.87 18.03
C ASN A 224 -6.36 -12.47 19.35
N ALA A 225 -6.63 -11.26 19.85
CA ALA A 225 -6.10 -10.79 21.13
C ALA A 225 -6.62 -11.62 22.32
N ARG A 226 -7.92 -11.95 22.34
CA ARG A 226 -8.50 -12.83 23.37
C ARG A 226 -7.89 -14.22 23.33
N GLN A 227 -7.65 -14.78 22.15
CA GLN A 227 -7.04 -16.10 22.02
C GLN A 227 -5.57 -16.08 22.43
N ALA A 228 -4.81 -15.07 22.00
CA ALA A 228 -3.43 -14.88 22.40
C ALA A 228 -3.31 -14.71 23.93
N PHE A 229 -4.23 -13.97 24.56
CA PHE A 229 -4.26 -13.75 26.00
C PHE A 229 -4.42 -15.05 26.80
N LYS A 230 -5.26 -15.99 26.35
CA LYS A 230 -5.51 -17.26 27.08
C LYS A 230 -4.25 -18.07 27.30
N ASP A 231 -3.39 -18.10 26.30
CA ASP A 231 -2.14 -18.86 26.31
C ASP A 231 -0.95 -17.99 26.74
N PHE A 232 -1.19 -16.70 27.05
CA PHE A 232 -0.15 -15.73 27.36
C PHE A 232 0.39 -15.94 28.77
N THR A 233 1.60 -16.49 28.85
CA THR A 233 2.34 -16.71 30.08
C THR A 233 3.74 -16.12 29.99
N MET A 234 4.27 -15.63 31.10
CA MET A 234 5.61 -15.05 31.13
C MET A 234 6.66 -16.12 30.84
N LYS A 235 7.50 -15.87 29.83
CA LYS A 235 8.55 -16.82 29.43
C LYS A 235 9.72 -16.77 30.39
N LYS A 236 10.43 -17.89 30.53
CA LYS A 236 11.66 -17.97 31.34
C LYS A 236 12.73 -17.05 30.72
N GLY A 237 13.17 -16.06 31.49
CA GLY A 237 14.19 -15.07 31.07
C GLY A 237 13.62 -13.78 30.46
N GLN A 238 12.30 -13.65 30.30
CA GLN A 238 11.66 -12.40 29.90
C GLN A 238 11.61 -11.42 31.07
N SER A 239 11.80 -10.12 30.80
CA SER A 239 11.62 -9.11 31.84
C SER A 239 10.13 -8.92 32.17
N PHE A 240 9.83 -8.55 33.41
CA PHE A 240 8.45 -8.27 33.81
C PHE A 240 7.86 -7.10 33.01
N GLN A 241 8.68 -6.11 32.66
CA GLN A 241 8.27 -4.95 31.87
C GLN A 241 7.80 -5.35 30.46
N GLU A 242 8.56 -6.19 29.75
CA GLU A 242 8.18 -6.69 28.42
C GLU A 242 6.90 -7.54 28.49
N PHE A 243 6.78 -8.37 29.53
CA PHE A 243 5.58 -9.16 29.77
C PHE A 243 4.37 -8.25 30.02
N TYR A 244 4.50 -7.28 30.91
CA TYR A 244 3.41 -6.39 31.33
C TYR A 244 2.93 -5.49 30.18
N VAL A 245 3.83 -4.97 29.34
CA VAL A 245 3.44 -4.19 28.15
C VAL A 245 2.60 -5.04 27.19
N THR A 246 3.05 -6.28 26.92
CA THR A 246 2.30 -7.21 26.04
C THR A 246 0.97 -7.62 26.67
N PHE A 247 0.94 -7.83 27.98
CA PHE A 247 -0.28 -8.13 28.74
C PHE A 247 -1.31 -7.01 28.60
N LEU A 248 -0.90 -5.74 28.81
CA LEU A 248 -1.78 -4.58 28.65
C LEU A 248 -2.28 -4.44 27.21
N HIS A 249 -1.43 -4.75 26.23
CA HIS A 249 -1.81 -4.72 24.82
C HIS A 249 -2.92 -5.72 24.50
N TYR A 250 -2.81 -6.97 24.96
CA TYR A 250 -3.87 -7.97 24.74
C TYR A 250 -5.16 -7.68 25.49
N ILE A 251 -5.08 -7.10 26.69
CA ILE A 251 -6.27 -6.66 27.43
C ILE A 251 -7.01 -5.56 26.66
N ALA A 252 -6.28 -4.55 26.19
CA ALA A 252 -6.86 -3.42 25.47
C ALA A 252 -7.45 -3.88 24.12
N ASP A 253 -6.69 -4.62 23.32
CA ASP A 253 -7.14 -5.07 22.00
C ASP A 253 -8.23 -6.14 22.08
N GLY A 254 -8.19 -6.98 23.11
CA GLY A 254 -9.19 -8.01 23.37
C GLY A 254 -10.42 -7.51 24.12
N ASN A 255 -10.49 -6.23 24.49
CA ASN A 255 -11.54 -5.66 25.34
C ASN A 255 -11.88 -6.58 26.53
N ILE A 256 -10.83 -7.00 27.25
CA ILE A 256 -10.90 -7.90 28.39
C ILE A 256 -11.01 -7.04 29.65
N SER A 257 -11.98 -7.31 30.52
CA SER A 257 -12.01 -6.64 31.83
C SER A 257 -10.81 -7.13 32.66
N PRO A 258 -9.99 -6.23 33.22
CA PRO A 258 -8.92 -6.59 34.14
C PRO A 258 -9.46 -7.16 35.47
#